data_AF-A0A5N5NBV0-F1
#
_entry.id   AF-A0A5N5NBV0-F1
#
_cell.length_a   1.000
_cell.length_b   1.000
_cell.length_c   1.000
_cell.angle_alpha   90.00
_cell.angle_beta   90.00
_cell.angle_gamma   90.00
#
_symmetry.space_group_name_H-M   'P 1'
#
loop_
_entity.id
_entity.type
_entity.pdbx_description
1 polymer ?
#
loop_
_entity_poly.entity_id
_entity_poly.type
_entity_poly.pdbx_seq_one_letter_code
_entity_poly.pdbx_strand_id
1 'polypeptide(L)'
;MLMFFSPVSKLPLYAFKEDNSNLIGNIVEKSSEEQPQICFLHNLLPGQWEDRMSRGLFRHDVTACDTKIIPDRYGFIAQLNKGRHLKKRCTEFRFDKVLQDFDETEFNFTKVGQEEVLFRFEKSNDHKRHFPPPITADSNSSSVVAMNVSPIEYGHVLFIPQVLNYLPQKIDHGCRSSRSFL
;
A
#
# COMPACT_ATOMS: atom_id res chain seq x y z
N MET A 1 -1.53 22.68 5.10
CA MET A 1 -0.80 22.45 6.37
C MET A 1 -0.33 21.00 6.37
N LEU A 2 0.98 20.78 6.23
CA LEU A 2 1.61 19.46 6.07
C LEU A 2 1.57 18.69 7.41
N MET A 3 0.61 17.79 7.59
CA MET A 3 0.46 16.94 8.78
C MET A 3 1.24 15.62 8.68
N PHE A 4 2.53 15.62 8.31
CA PHE A 4 3.29 14.35 8.23
C PHE A 4 4.32 14.12 9.34
N PHE A 5 4.67 15.13 10.13
CA PHE A 5 5.92 15.04 10.90
C PHE A 5 5.84 14.43 12.30
N SER A 6 4.68 14.30 12.96
CA SER A 6 4.65 13.88 14.38
C SER A 6 4.02 12.51 14.69
N PRO A 7 2.93 12.07 14.03
CA PRO A 7 2.28 10.79 14.36
C PRO A 7 2.73 9.59 13.52
N VAL A 8 3.15 9.81 12.27
CA VAL A 8 3.55 8.74 11.33
C VAL A 8 4.90 8.11 11.73
N SER A 9 5.79 8.88 12.39
CA SER A 9 7.07 8.39 12.91
C SER A 9 6.94 7.31 13.99
N LYS A 10 5.76 7.17 14.61
CA LYS A 10 5.46 6.14 15.61
C LYS A 10 4.92 4.85 15.01
N LEU A 11 4.62 4.83 13.70
CA LEU A 11 4.12 3.64 13.04
C LEU A 11 5.22 2.59 12.87
N PRO A 12 4.84 1.29 12.86
CA PRO A 12 5.76 0.20 12.54
C PRO A 12 6.53 0.49 11.25
N LEU A 13 7.81 0.11 11.21
CA LEU A 13 8.67 0.27 10.06
C LEU A 13 9.04 -1.11 9.52
N TYR A 14 8.82 -1.32 8.23
CA TYR A 14 9.28 -2.51 7.51
C TYR A 14 10.50 -2.16 6.66
N ALA A 15 11.66 -2.70 7.01
CA ALA A 15 12.85 -2.59 6.18
C ALA A 15 12.89 -3.77 5.19
N PHE A 16 12.93 -3.50 3.89
CA PHE A 16 12.97 -4.52 2.85
C PHE A 16 14.36 -4.68 2.22
N LYS A 17 14.70 -5.92 1.85
CA LYS A 17 15.91 -6.25 1.08
C LYS A 17 15.70 -5.91 -0.40
N GLU A 18 16.71 -5.33 -1.03
CA GLU A 18 16.76 -5.19 -2.49
C GLU A 18 17.18 -6.52 -3.14
N ASP A 19 16.32 -7.08 -3.99
CA ASP A 19 16.68 -8.22 -4.82
C ASP A 19 17.54 -7.75 -6.01
N ASN A 20 18.84 -8.02 -5.93
CA ASN A 20 19.76 -7.93 -7.04
C ASN A 20 19.55 -9.12 -7.97
N SER A 21 18.48 -9.10 -8.76
CA SER A 21 18.16 -10.17 -9.74
C SER A 21 19.16 -10.27 -10.91
N ASN A 22 20.29 -9.56 -10.87
CA ASN A 22 21.39 -9.67 -11.83
C ASN A 22 22.50 -10.65 -11.38
N LEU A 23 22.36 -11.31 -10.23
CA LEU A 23 23.24 -12.40 -9.78
C LEU A 23 22.48 -13.74 -9.79
N ILE A 24 22.06 -14.19 -10.97
CA ILE A 24 21.68 -15.59 -11.17
C ILE A 24 22.98 -16.39 -11.26
N GLY A 25 23.34 -17.05 -10.17
CA GLY A 25 24.50 -17.92 -10.11
C GLY A 25 24.81 -18.38 -8.71
N ASN A 26 24.04 -19.36 -8.24
CA ASN A 26 24.33 -20.28 -7.12
C ASN A 26 23.91 -19.86 -5.70
N ILE A 27 23.27 -20.86 -5.07
CA ILE A 27 22.97 -21.03 -3.64
C ILE A 27 21.72 -20.28 -3.14
N VAL A 28 20.56 -20.90 -3.35
CA VAL A 28 19.39 -20.70 -2.46
C VAL A 28 19.68 -21.47 -1.16
N GLU A 29 20.48 -20.88 -0.29
CA GLU A 29 20.46 -21.23 1.12
C GLU A 29 19.24 -20.53 1.73
N LYS A 30 18.18 -21.31 1.93
CA LYS A 30 17.00 -20.89 2.68
C LYS A 30 17.43 -20.71 4.14
N SER A 31 17.80 -19.49 4.52
CA SER A 31 18.15 -19.19 5.92
C SER A 31 16.89 -19.30 6.79
N SER A 32 17.01 -19.95 7.95
CA SER A 32 15.93 -20.16 8.93
C SER A 32 15.35 -18.85 9.47
N GLU A 33 16.06 -17.74 9.33
CA GLU A 33 15.64 -16.38 9.72
C GLU A 33 14.61 -15.74 8.75
N GLU A 34 14.45 -16.26 7.52
CA GLU A 34 13.46 -15.74 6.55
C GLU A 34 12.02 -16.06 6.95
N GLN A 35 11.78 -17.21 7.58
CA GLN A 35 10.44 -17.65 7.97
C GLN A 35 9.79 -16.72 9.01
N PRO A 36 10.44 -16.37 10.15
CA PRO A 36 9.87 -15.47 11.15
C PRO A 36 9.46 -14.09 10.60
N GLN A 37 10.22 -13.55 9.65
CA GLN A 37 10.00 -12.22 9.11
C GLN A 37 8.86 -12.18 8.08
N ILE A 38 8.75 -13.21 7.24
CA ILE A 38 7.61 -13.39 6.33
C ILE A 38 6.33 -13.55 7.15
N CYS A 39 6.37 -14.35 8.22
CA CYS A 39 5.25 -14.50 9.15
C CYS A 39 4.84 -13.17 9.80
N PHE A 40 5.80 -12.29 10.12
CA PHE A 40 5.48 -11.00 10.71
C PHE A 40 4.72 -10.08 9.74
N LEU A 41 5.20 -9.89 8.50
CA LEU A 41 4.47 -9.05 7.54
C LEU A 41 3.08 -9.62 7.23
N HIS A 42 3.00 -10.96 7.13
CA HIS A 42 1.75 -11.69 6.96
C HIS A 42 0.75 -11.45 8.09
N ASN A 43 1.21 -11.15 9.31
CA ASN A 43 0.34 -10.82 10.44
C ASN A 43 0.10 -9.31 10.58
N LEU A 44 1.11 -8.49 10.30
CA LEU A 44 1.04 -7.03 10.43
C LEU A 44 0.00 -6.45 9.49
N LEU A 45 0.03 -6.82 8.20
CA LEU A 45 -0.81 -6.19 7.20
C LEU A 45 -2.31 -6.47 7.45
N PRO A 46 -2.76 -7.74 7.60
CA PRO A 46 -4.12 -8.06 8.01
C PRO A 46 -4.53 -7.39 9.32
N GLY A 47 -3.69 -7.48 10.37
CA GLY A 47 -4.02 -6.92 11.67
C GLY A 47 -4.20 -5.40 11.66
N GLN A 48 -3.33 -4.66 10.96
CA GLN A 48 -3.49 -3.21 10.82
C GLN A 48 -4.73 -2.86 9.98
N TRP A 49 -5.01 -3.62 8.92
CA TRP A 49 -6.18 -3.38 8.07
C TRP A 49 -7.49 -3.63 8.82
N GLU A 50 -7.57 -4.72 9.58
CA GLU A 50 -8.72 -5.07 10.43
C GLU A 50 -8.92 -4.06 11.58
N ASP A 51 -7.84 -3.55 12.19
CA ASP A 51 -7.94 -2.46 13.17
C ASP A 51 -8.67 -1.25 12.57
N ARG A 52 -8.29 -0.80 11.37
CA ARG A 52 -8.95 0.34 10.70
C ARG A 52 -10.38 0.01 10.30
N MET A 53 -10.67 -1.25 10.02
CA MET A 53 -12.03 -1.73 9.73
C MET A 53 -12.91 -1.63 10.97
N SER A 54 -12.44 -2.14 12.11
CA SER A 54 -13.15 -2.07 13.39
C SER A 54 -13.40 -0.63 13.85
N ARG A 55 -12.52 0.31 13.46
CA ARG A 55 -12.64 1.75 13.73
C ARG A 55 -13.57 2.47 12.74
N GLY A 56 -14.12 1.79 11.74
CA GLY A 56 -15.09 2.34 10.80
C GLY A 56 -14.51 3.35 9.80
N LEU A 57 -13.22 3.27 9.49
CA LEU A 57 -12.56 4.22 8.57
C LEU A 57 -12.87 3.96 7.09
N PHE A 58 -13.43 2.80 6.75
CA PHE A 58 -13.78 2.45 5.38
C PHE A 58 -15.15 3.01 4.98
N ARG A 59 -15.29 3.33 3.70
CA ARG A 59 -16.52 3.93 3.14
C ARG A 59 -17.67 2.93 2.96
N HIS A 60 -17.35 1.65 2.87
CA HIS A 60 -18.26 0.51 2.73
C HIS A 60 -17.57 -0.77 3.23
N ASP A 61 -18.35 -1.76 3.64
CA ASP A 61 -17.85 -3.08 4.03
C ASP A 61 -17.73 -3.99 2.80
N VAL A 62 -16.50 -4.37 2.48
CA VAL A 62 -16.18 -5.24 1.33
C VAL A 62 -16.38 -6.73 1.63
N THR A 63 -16.34 -7.13 2.91
CA THR A 63 -16.46 -8.53 3.32
C THR A 63 -17.89 -9.06 3.23
N ALA A 64 -18.86 -8.14 3.20
CA ALA A 64 -20.27 -8.43 3.02
C ALA A 64 -20.73 -8.39 1.55
N CYS A 65 -19.81 -8.24 0.59
CA CYS A 65 -20.17 -8.14 -0.83
C CYS A 65 -20.59 -9.50 -1.41
N ASP A 66 -21.69 -9.49 -2.16
CA ASP A 66 -22.17 -10.69 -2.85
C ASP A 66 -21.18 -11.06 -3.99
N THR A 67 -20.68 -12.29 -3.97
CA THR A 67 -19.81 -12.84 -5.03
C THR A 67 -20.46 -14.03 -5.71
N LYS A 68 -20.21 -14.19 -7.02
CA LYS A 68 -20.62 -15.36 -7.80
C LYS A 68 -19.51 -15.81 -8.73
N ILE A 69 -19.19 -17.10 -8.71
CA ILE A 69 -18.32 -17.72 -9.72
C ILE A 69 -19.13 -17.83 -11.02
N ILE A 70 -18.60 -17.26 -12.10
CA ILE A 70 -19.18 -17.36 -13.43
C ILE A 70 -18.82 -18.74 -13.99
N PRO A 71 -19.80 -19.60 -14.34
CA PRO A 71 -19.51 -20.93 -14.87
C PRO A 71 -18.82 -20.83 -16.24
N ASP A 72 -17.49 -21.02 -16.26
CA ASP A 72 -16.65 -21.09 -17.45
C ASP A 72 -15.29 -21.71 -17.08
N ARG A 73 -14.48 -22.09 -18.08
CA ARG A 73 -13.13 -22.64 -17.93
C ARG A 73 -12.14 -21.70 -17.25
N TYR A 74 -12.44 -20.40 -17.22
CA TYR A 74 -11.56 -19.36 -16.67
C TYR A 74 -11.82 -19.05 -15.20
N GLY A 75 -12.95 -19.50 -14.62
CA GLY A 75 -13.24 -19.31 -13.20
C GLY A 75 -13.39 -17.85 -12.77
N PHE A 76 -13.96 -16.99 -13.62
CA PHE A 76 -14.17 -15.57 -13.26
C PHE A 76 -15.06 -15.42 -12.03
N ILE A 77 -14.77 -14.43 -11.20
CA ILE A 77 -15.58 -14.05 -10.04
C ILE A 77 -16.23 -12.70 -10.33
N ALA A 78 -17.57 -12.66 -10.26
CA ALA A 78 -18.34 -11.43 -10.29
C ALA A 78 -18.64 -11.00 -8.85
N GLN A 79 -18.29 -9.76 -8.49
CA GLN A 79 -18.54 -9.18 -7.18
C GLN A 79 -19.44 -7.94 -7.30
N LEU A 80 -20.51 -7.90 -6.52
CA LEU A 80 -21.44 -6.79 -6.48
C LEU A 80 -21.09 -5.83 -5.33
N ASN A 81 -20.35 -4.77 -5.67
CA ASN A 81 -20.00 -3.69 -4.73
C ASN A 81 -21.13 -2.65 -4.61
N LYS A 82 -22.16 -2.95 -3.83
CA LYS A 82 -23.30 -2.03 -3.59
C LYS A 82 -22.82 -0.70 -2.99
N GLY A 83 -23.43 0.42 -3.39
CA GLY A 83 -23.11 1.75 -2.86
C GLY A 83 -21.75 2.34 -3.27
N ARG A 84 -20.85 1.55 -3.88
CA ARG A 84 -19.53 2.04 -4.33
C ARG A 84 -19.63 3.18 -5.34
N HIS A 85 -20.66 3.18 -6.19
CA HIS A 85 -20.89 4.24 -7.17
C HIS A 85 -21.24 5.59 -6.53
N LEU A 86 -21.83 5.60 -5.33
CA LEU A 86 -22.31 6.81 -4.66
C LEU A 86 -21.18 7.72 -4.19
N LYS A 87 -20.02 7.14 -3.84
CA LYS A 87 -18.83 7.86 -3.37
C LYS A 87 -17.68 7.81 -4.39
N LYS A 88 -17.98 7.40 -5.63
CA LYS A 88 -17.00 7.36 -6.70
C LYS A 88 -16.63 8.81 -7.05
N ARG A 89 -15.34 9.15 -6.97
CA ARG A 89 -14.86 10.45 -7.44
C ARG A 89 -15.19 10.58 -8.92
N CYS A 90 -15.67 11.75 -9.34
CA CYS A 90 -15.85 12.02 -10.74
C CYS A 90 -14.48 11.93 -11.43
N THR A 91 -14.43 11.41 -12.65
CA THR A 91 -13.17 11.35 -13.38
C THR A 91 -12.91 12.74 -13.93
N GLU A 92 -12.00 13.48 -13.29
CA GLU A 92 -11.70 14.88 -13.61
C GLU A 92 -10.86 15.02 -14.89
N PHE A 93 -10.57 13.90 -15.56
CA PHE A 93 -9.59 13.85 -16.65
C PHE A 93 -10.16 13.21 -17.91
N ARG A 94 -9.62 13.64 -19.04
CA ARG A 94 -9.92 13.07 -20.34
C ARG A 94 -9.31 11.67 -20.45
N PHE A 95 -10.05 10.75 -21.05
CA PHE A 95 -9.65 9.34 -21.23
C PHE A 95 -8.34 9.18 -22.03
N ASP A 96 -7.95 10.19 -22.82
CA ASP A 96 -6.75 10.21 -23.65
C ASP A 96 -5.46 10.62 -22.91
N LYS A 97 -5.54 11.10 -21.65
CA LYS A 97 -4.37 11.56 -20.87
C LYS A 97 -4.13 10.71 -19.62
N VAL A 98 -3.46 9.56 -19.82
CA VAL A 98 -3.11 8.61 -18.74
C VAL A 98 -1.95 9.09 -17.86
N LEU A 99 -0.98 9.81 -18.44
CA LEU A 99 0.12 10.43 -17.72
C LEU A 99 -0.23 11.89 -17.42
N GLN A 100 -0.23 12.23 -16.14
CA GLN A 100 -0.59 13.56 -15.65
C GLN A 100 0.49 14.05 -14.74
N ASP A 101 0.77 15.34 -14.86
CA ASP A 101 1.64 16.05 -13.93
C ASP A 101 0.98 16.12 -12.56
N PHE A 102 1.79 16.33 -11.53
CA PHE A 102 1.26 16.52 -10.18
C PHE A 102 0.43 17.82 -10.13
N ASP A 103 -0.76 17.72 -9.54
CA ASP A 103 -1.63 18.87 -9.25
C ASP A 103 -2.01 18.85 -7.77
N GLU A 104 -1.75 19.96 -7.09
CA GLU A 104 -2.04 20.12 -5.66
C GLU A 104 -3.53 20.36 -5.37
N THR A 105 -4.30 20.87 -6.34
CA THR A 105 -5.74 21.10 -6.18
C THR A 105 -6.51 19.78 -6.21
N GLU A 106 -6.04 18.85 -7.03
CA GLU A 106 -6.58 17.52 -7.22
C GLU A 106 -6.27 16.57 -6.05
N PHE A 107 -6.97 15.42 -5.99
CA PHE A 107 -6.61 14.39 -5.03
C PHE A 107 -5.17 13.91 -5.29
N ASN A 108 -4.36 13.91 -4.23
CA ASN A 108 -3.03 13.34 -4.24
C ASN A 108 -2.72 12.69 -2.88
N PHE A 109 -1.66 11.90 -2.82
CA PHE A 109 -1.36 11.11 -1.63
C PHE A 109 -0.87 11.92 -0.42
N THR A 110 -0.51 13.20 -0.58
CA THR A 110 -0.23 14.07 0.56
C THR A 110 -1.49 14.49 1.32
N LYS A 111 -2.68 14.14 0.80
CA LYS A 111 -3.98 14.37 1.44
C LYS A 111 -4.52 13.14 2.19
N VAL A 112 -3.78 12.03 2.22
CA VAL A 112 -4.14 10.82 2.99
C VAL A 112 -4.08 11.14 4.48
N GLY A 113 -5.16 10.82 5.20
CA GLY A 113 -5.23 10.98 6.65
C GLY A 113 -4.26 10.07 7.39
N GLN A 114 -3.76 10.48 8.55
CA GLN A 114 -2.78 9.68 9.31
C GLN A 114 -3.38 8.36 9.81
N GLU A 115 -4.67 8.39 10.16
CA GLU A 115 -5.47 7.24 10.56
C GLU A 115 -5.60 6.19 9.46
N GLU A 116 -5.45 6.60 8.19
CA GLU A 116 -5.46 5.71 7.03
C GLU A 116 -4.11 5.00 6.84
N VAL A 117 -3.03 5.48 7.45
CA VAL A 117 -1.70 4.86 7.32
C VAL A 117 -1.59 3.62 8.21
N LEU A 118 -1.15 2.51 7.62
CA LEU A 118 -0.98 1.23 8.30
C LEU A 118 0.41 1.09 8.91
N PHE A 119 1.45 1.27 8.10
CA PHE A 119 2.86 1.20 8.52
C PHE A 119 3.76 1.88 7.49
N ARG A 120 5.01 2.15 7.88
CA ARG A 120 6.06 2.69 7.03
C ARG A 120 6.89 1.59 6.41
N PHE A 121 7.52 1.87 5.28
CA PHE A 121 8.49 0.95 4.69
C PHE A 121 9.70 1.69 4.12
N GLU A 122 10.87 1.06 4.17
CA GLU A 122 12.09 1.62 3.60
C GLU A 122 13.05 0.53 3.13
N LYS A 123 13.97 0.91 2.25
CA LYS A 123 15.05 0.02 1.81
C LYS A 123 16.00 -0.19 2.98
N SER A 124 16.35 -1.44 3.24
CA SER A 124 17.33 -1.75 4.28
C SER A 124 18.75 -1.39 3.85
N ASN A 125 19.53 -0.80 4.75
CA ASN A 125 20.96 -0.54 4.57
C ASN A 125 21.81 -1.80 4.67
N ASP A 126 21.35 -2.83 5.40
CA ASP A 126 22.10 -4.08 5.64
C ASP A 126 21.73 -5.22 4.67
N HIS A 127 20.93 -4.91 3.66
CA HIS A 127 20.37 -5.90 2.71
C HIS A 127 19.64 -7.07 3.38
N LYS A 128 19.13 -6.89 4.60
CA LYS A 128 18.26 -7.84 5.28
C LYS A 128 16.87 -7.25 5.41
N ARG A 129 15.86 -8.13 5.38
CA ARG A 129 14.52 -7.76 5.82
C ARG A 129 14.57 -7.69 7.35
N HIS A 130 13.95 -6.69 7.95
CA HIS A 130 13.79 -6.62 9.41
C HIS A 130 12.74 -5.59 9.82
N PHE A 131 12.29 -5.70 11.06
CA PHE A 131 11.40 -4.74 11.72
C PHE A 131 12.20 -4.04 12.81
N PRO A 132 12.84 -2.90 12.51
CA PRO A 132 13.56 -2.17 13.53
C PRO A 132 12.56 -1.73 14.62
N PRO A 133 13.00 -1.65 15.90
CA PRO A 133 12.17 -1.05 16.92
C PRO A 133 11.76 0.37 16.48
N PRO A 134 10.61 0.88 16.93
CA PRO A 134 10.15 2.23 16.60
C PRO A 134 11.07 3.26 17.26
N ILE A 135 12.24 3.48 16.65
CA ILE A 135 13.19 4.49 17.07
C ILE A 135 12.73 5.82 16.47
N THR A 136 12.77 6.87 17.29
CA THR A 136 12.57 8.29 16.97
C THR A 136 13.63 8.86 16.01
N ALA A 137 14.27 8.02 15.20
CA ALA A 137 15.11 8.51 14.14
C ALA A 137 14.19 9.16 13.12
N ASP A 138 14.49 10.40 12.78
CA ASP A 138 13.94 11.14 11.65
C ASP A 138 14.29 10.39 10.37
N SER A 139 13.65 9.24 10.15
CA SER A 139 13.75 8.58 8.87
C SER A 139 13.04 9.49 7.89
N ASN A 140 13.83 10.01 6.95
CA ASN A 140 13.33 10.71 5.78
C ASN A 140 12.46 9.79 4.89
N SER A 141 12.22 8.53 5.27
CA SER A 141 11.28 7.64 4.58
C SER A 141 9.85 8.16 4.76
N SER A 142 9.43 8.98 3.80
CA SER A 142 8.03 9.34 3.58
C SER A 142 7.26 8.23 2.85
N SER A 143 7.76 7.00 2.88
CA SER A 143 7.19 5.85 2.19
C SER A 143 6.26 5.07 3.11
N VAL A 144 4.99 4.92 2.70
CA VAL A 144 3.94 4.35 3.56
C VAL A 144 3.04 3.37 2.85
N VAL A 145 2.55 2.39 3.60
CA VAL A 145 1.39 1.57 3.22
C VAL A 145 0.16 2.18 3.91
N ALA A 146 -0.87 2.50 3.13
CA ALA A 146 -2.13 3.05 3.60
C ALA A 146 -3.31 2.17 3.20
N MET A 147 -4.41 2.21 3.96
CA MET A 147 -5.66 1.55 3.56
C MET A 147 -6.24 2.21 2.31
N ASN A 148 -6.88 1.43 1.45
CA ASN A 148 -7.81 2.01 0.49
C ASN A 148 -9.16 2.25 1.19
N VAL A 149 -9.53 3.51 1.42
CA VAL A 149 -10.82 3.88 2.05
C VAL A 149 -12.05 3.39 1.28
N SER A 150 -11.89 3.01 0.01
CA SER A 150 -12.91 2.35 -0.83
C SER A 150 -12.36 1.03 -1.40
N PRO A 151 -12.18 -0.01 -0.57
CA PRO A 151 -11.52 -1.23 -0.96
C PRO A 151 -12.36 -2.01 -1.97
N ILE A 152 -11.70 -2.72 -2.89
CA ILE A 152 -12.36 -3.65 -3.81
C ILE A 152 -12.41 -5.05 -3.22
N GLU A 153 -11.43 -5.41 -2.40
CA GLU A 153 -11.32 -6.71 -1.73
C GLU A 153 -10.72 -6.53 -0.32
N TYR A 154 -10.87 -7.55 0.53
CA TYR A 154 -10.16 -7.64 1.81
C TYR A 154 -8.66 -7.41 1.63
N GLY A 155 -8.06 -6.60 2.51
CA GLY A 155 -6.64 -6.28 2.47
C GLY A 155 -6.20 -5.34 1.35
N HIS A 156 -7.14 -4.72 0.60
CA HIS A 156 -6.78 -3.73 -0.42
C HIS A 156 -6.09 -2.51 0.25
N VAL A 157 -4.81 -2.34 -0.07
CA VAL A 157 -3.95 -1.25 0.39
C VAL A 157 -3.32 -0.46 -0.76
N LEU A 158 -2.83 0.72 -0.44
CA LEU A 158 -2.11 1.61 -1.33
C LEU A 158 -0.64 1.60 -0.91
N PHE A 159 0.25 1.34 -1.86
CA PHE A 159 1.69 1.50 -1.67
C PHE A 159 2.09 2.88 -2.17
N ILE A 160 2.62 3.70 -1.26
CA ILE A 160 2.89 5.11 -1.53
C ILE A 160 4.34 5.42 -1.17
N PRO A 161 5.27 5.28 -2.12
CA PRO A 161 6.66 5.63 -1.91
C PRO A 161 6.80 7.14 -1.90
N GLN A 162 7.67 7.64 -1.01
CA GLN A 162 8.11 9.03 -0.99
C GLN A 162 6.93 10.02 -1.09
N VAL A 163 5.93 9.89 -0.22
CA VAL A 163 4.66 10.65 -0.25
C VAL A 163 4.91 12.16 -0.42
N LEU A 164 5.98 12.68 0.19
CA LEU A 164 6.31 14.11 0.20
C LEU A 164 7.02 14.61 -1.06
N ASN A 165 7.37 13.72 -2.00
CA ASN A 165 8.10 14.07 -3.21
C ASN A 165 7.17 14.38 -4.40
N TYR A 166 5.86 14.40 -4.20
CA TYR A 166 4.85 14.77 -5.21
C TYR A 166 5.01 13.99 -6.53
N LEU A 167 5.42 12.73 -6.42
CA LEU A 167 5.74 11.90 -7.59
C LEU A 167 4.47 11.61 -8.41
N PRO A 168 4.57 11.62 -9.76
CA PRO A 168 3.46 11.21 -10.61
C PRO A 168 3.15 9.72 -10.39
N GLN A 169 1.89 9.33 -10.61
CA GLN A 169 1.42 7.94 -10.50
C GLN A 169 1.84 7.10 -11.71
N LYS A 170 3.16 6.95 -11.89
CA LYS A 170 3.80 6.24 -12.99
C LYS A 170 4.57 5.04 -12.44
N ILE A 171 4.54 3.94 -13.19
CA ILE A 171 5.43 2.80 -12.98
C ILE A 171 6.57 2.97 -13.98
N ASP A 172 7.80 3.01 -13.52
CA ASP A 172 8.98 2.94 -14.37
C ASP A 172 9.99 1.93 -13.82
N HIS A 173 11.05 1.66 -14.59
CA HIS A 173 12.04 0.65 -14.23
C HIS A 173 12.86 1.00 -12.97
N GLY A 174 12.94 2.28 -12.59
CA GLY A 174 13.68 2.77 -11.41
C GLY A 174 12.78 3.19 -10.23
N CYS A 175 11.50 3.43 -10.47
CA CYS A 175 10.49 3.90 -9.55
C CYS A 175 9.49 2.77 -9.32
N ARG A 176 9.80 1.95 -8.32
CA ARG A 176 8.95 0.85 -7.86
C ARG A 176 7.72 1.42 -7.13
N SER A 177 6.71 1.74 -7.94
CA SER A 177 5.27 1.88 -7.68
C SER A 177 4.75 3.07 -6.85
N SER A 178 4.12 4.03 -7.53
CA SER A 178 2.94 4.73 -7.00
C SER A 178 1.71 4.32 -7.80
N ARG A 179 1.31 3.04 -7.75
CA ARG A 179 -0.07 2.62 -8.04
C ARG A 179 -0.49 1.44 -7.17
N SER A 180 -1.64 1.64 -6.54
CA SER A 180 -2.56 0.62 -6.09
C SER A 180 -2.92 -0.28 -7.27
N PHE A 181 -2.59 -1.56 -7.18
CA PHE A 181 -3.31 -2.55 -7.96
C PHE A 181 -4.67 -2.78 -7.30
N LEU A 182 -5.64 -3.08 -8.17
CA LEU A 182 -7.08 -3.29 -7.96
C LEU A 182 -7.49 -3.86 -6.60
#